data_AF-A0A1V5CV30-F1
#
_entry.id   AF-A0A1V5CV30-F1
#
_cell.length_a   1.000
_cell.length_b   1.000
_cell.length_c   1.000
_cell.angle_alpha   90.00
_cell.angle_beta   90.00
_cell.angle_gamma   90.00
#
_symmetry.space_group_name_H-M   'P 1'
#
loop_
_entity.id
_entity.type
_entity.pdbx_description
1 polymer ?
#
loop_
_entity_poly.entity_id
_entity_poly.type
_entity_poly.pdbx_seq_one_letter_code
_entity_poly.pdbx_strand_id
1 'polypeptide(L)'
;MSIKYIIHHGIKPATLARELEVLRHALNLAVREWEWLERSPFEKVKIDKVDNKIERWLSPEEEERLIQSSLPWLKEIIAFALNTGARQGEILSLKWSEISLQRGTVTFLKTKNKEKRTRSP
;
A
#
# COMPACT_ATOMS: atom_id res chain seq x y z
N MET A 1 14.76 -25.47 -7.05
CA MET A 1 15.35 -24.51 -6.09
C MET A 1 14.25 -24.11 -5.11
N SER A 2 14.31 -24.58 -3.85
CA SER A 2 13.14 -24.57 -2.96
C SER A 2 12.89 -23.17 -2.37
N ILE A 3 11.63 -22.70 -2.41
CA ILE A 3 11.18 -21.41 -1.83
C ILE A 3 11.61 -21.26 -0.35
N LYS A 4 11.72 -22.38 0.38
CA LYS A 4 12.23 -22.43 1.76
C LYS A 4 13.67 -21.92 1.91
N TYR A 5 14.52 -22.07 0.89
CA TYR A 5 15.91 -21.64 0.92
C TYR A 5 16.03 -20.11 0.95
N ILE A 6 15.17 -19.39 0.23
CA ILE A 6 15.22 -17.93 0.11
C ILE A 6 14.70 -17.24 1.38
N ILE A 7 13.69 -17.81 2.04
CA ILE A 7 13.20 -17.33 3.34
C ILE A 7 14.30 -17.40 4.42
N HIS A 8 15.15 -18.42 4.36
CA HIS A 8 16.31 -18.55 5.25
C HIS A 8 17.35 -17.43 5.11
N HIS A 9 17.36 -16.69 4.00
CA HIS A 9 18.24 -15.54 3.75
C HIS A 9 17.63 -14.21 4.25
N GLY A 10 16.58 -14.25 5.06
CA GLY A 10 15.99 -13.06 5.70
C GLY A 10 15.02 -12.27 4.82
N ILE A 11 14.66 -12.78 3.64
CA ILE A 11 13.66 -12.13 2.79
C ILE A 11 12.26 -12.38 3.36
N LYS A 12 11.49 -11.28 3.54
CA LYS A 12 10.10 -11.37 4.02
C LYS A 12 9.26 -12.19 3.04
N PRO A 13 8.40 -13.11 3.51
CA PRO A 13 7.59 -13.96 2.64
C PRO A 13 6.77 -13.19 1.60
N ALA A 14 6.19 -12.04 1.98
CA ALA A 14 5.41 -11.24 1.03
C ALA A 14 6.24 -10.62 -0.08
N THR A 15 7.50 -10.25 0.20
CA THR A 15 8.43 -9.79 -0.82
C THR A 15 8.70 -10.91 -1.81
N LEU A 16 9.02 -12.11 -1.32
CA LEU A 16 9.25 -13.27 -2.18
C LEU A 16 8.02 -13.63 -3.02
N ALA A 17 6.83 -13.65 -2.41
CA ALA A 17 5.59 -13.90 -3.14
C ALA A 17 5.37 -12.88 -4.26
N ARG A 18 5.66 -11.59 -4.01
CA ARG A 18 5.54 -10.54 -5.00
C ARG A 18 6.50 -10.71 -6.17
N GLU A 19 7.76 -11.03 -5.90
CA GLU A 19 8.77 -11.29 -6.96
C GLU A 19 8.35 -12.48 -7.83
N LEU A 20 7.90 -13.57 -7.21
CA LEU A 20 7.41 -14.75 -7.94
C LEU A 20 6.17 -14.44 -8.77
N GLU A 21 5.26 -13.59 -8.29
CA GLU A 21 4.10 -13.14 -9.05
C GLU A 21 4.48 -12.34 -10.30
N VAL A 22 5.47 -11.44 -10.18
CA VAL A 22 5.98 -10.64 -11.31
C VAL A 22 6.61 -11.56 -12.35
N LEU A 23 7.46 -12.50 -11.92
CA LEU A 23 8.09 -13.47 -12.83
C LEU A 23 7.05 -14.36 -13.53
N ARG A 24 6.05 -14.86 -12.78
CA ARG A 24 4.93 -15.61 -13.36
C ARG A 24 4.20 -14.81 -14.43
N HIS A 25 3.97 -13.51 -14.18
CA HIS A 25 3.29 -12.66 -15.14
C HIS A 25 4.12 -12.47 -16.43
N ALA A 26 5.42 -12.21 -16.30
CA ALA A 26 6.32 -12.06 -17.44
C ALA A 26 6.39 -13.34 -18.30
N LEU A 27 6.49 -14.51 -17.67
CA LEU A 27 6.53 -15.79 -18.39
C LEU A 27 5.20 -16.13 -19.04
N ASN A 28 4.07 -15.76 -18.42
CA ASN A 28 2.77 -15.93 -19.05
C ASN A 28 2.58 -14.99 -20.25
N LEU A 29 3.15 -13.78 -20.23
CA LEU A 29 3.22 -12.88 -21.39
C LEU A 29 4.05 -13.50 -22.52
N ALA A 30 5.21 -14.06 -22.18
CA ALA A 30 6.08 -14.73 -23.15
C ALA A 30 5.41 -15.93 -23.84
N VAL A 31 4.51 -16.64 -23.14
CA VAL A 31 3.70 -17.72 -23.73
C VAL A 31 2.55 -17.18 -24.57
N ARG A 32 1.77 -16.23 -24.02
CA ARG A 32 0.46 -15.87 -24.59
C ARG A 32 0.53 -14.83 -25.70
N GLU A 33 1.45 -13.88 -25.60
CA GLU A 33 1.49 -12.70 -26.49
C GLU A 33 2.72 -12.73 -27.40
N TRP A 34 3.85 -13.26 -26.91
CA TRP A 34 5.11 -13.25 -27.67
C TRP A 34 5.44 -14.60 -28.31
N GLU A 35 4.76 -15.67 -27.89
CA GLU A 35 4.99 -17.04 -28.37
C GLU A 35 6.46 -17.52 -28.24
N TRP A 36 7.22 -16.94 -27.31
CA TRP A 36 8.62 -17.31 -27.05
C TRP A 36 8.76 -18.62 -26.28
N LEU A 37 7.69 -19.02 -25.59
CA LEU A 37 7.61 -20.24 -24.81
C LEU A 37 6.31 -20.95 -25.12
N GLU A 38 6.35 -22.26 -25.32
CA GLU A 38 5.13 -23.05 -25.50
C GLU A 38 4.33 -23.17 -24.20
N ARG A 39 5.00 -23.22 -23.04
CA ARG A 39 4.38 -23.37 -21.72
C ARG A 39 5.12 -22.60 -20.64
N SER A 40 4.37 -22.13 -19.65
CA SER A 40 4.92 -21.39 -18.52
C SER A 40 5.50 -22.34 -17.47
N PRO A 41 6.76 -22.15 -17.02
CA PRO A 41 7.33 -22.90 -15.89
C PRO A 41 6.54 -22.74 -14.58
N PHE A 42 5.67 -21.74 -14.49
CA PHE A 42 4.84 -21.46 -13.32
C PHE A 42 3.45 -22.12 -13.35
N GLU A 43 3.12 -22.90 -14.40
CA GLU A 43 1.77 -23.48 -14.58
C GLU A 43 1.32 -24.34 -13.39
N LYS A 44 2.26 -25.06 -12.75
CA LYS A 44 1.99 -25.94 -11.59
C LYS A 44 2.55 -25.39 -10.27
N VAL A 45 3.08 -24.16 -10.27
CA VAL A 45 3.71 -23.55 -9.09
C VAL A 45 2.66 -22.76 -8.32
N LYS A 46 2.32 -23.22 -7.11
CA LYS A 46 1.50 -22.46 -6.18
C LYS A 46 2.38 -21.43 -5.47
N ILE A 47 1.99 -20.16 -5.60
CA ILE A 47 2.56 -19.06 -4.80
C ILE A 47 1.58 -18.81 -3.67
N ASP A 48 2.01 -19.04 -2.44
CA ASP A 48 1.16 -18.79 -1.27
C ASP A 48 0.96 -17.29 -1.08
N LYS A 49 -0.30 -16.89 -0.90
CA LYS A 49 -0.64 -15.52 -0.55
C LYS A 49 -0.23 -15.28 0.89
N VAL A 50 0.62 -14.30 1.10
CA VAL A 50 1.03 -13.88 2.45
C VAL A 50 0.04 -12.82 2.92
N ASP A 51 -0.69 -13.12 4.01
CA ASP A 51 -1.51 -12.11 4.66
C ASP A 51 -0.63 -11.22 5.54
N ASN A 52 -0.42 -9.99 5.08
CA ASN A 52 0.40 -8.97 5.74
C ASN A 52 -0.47 -7.82 6.28
N LYS A 53 -1.76 -8.06 6.53
CA LYS A 53 -2.62 -7.04 7.11
C LYS A 53 -2.12 -6.65 8.50
N ILE A 54 -2.15 -5.34 8.74
CA ILE A 54 -1.92 -4.77 10.05
C ILE A 54 -3.31 -4.53 10.65
N GLU A 55 -3.69 -5.32 11.65
CA GLU A 55 -4.98 -5.22 12.36
C GLU A 55 -4.88 -4.39 13.67
N ARG A 56 -3.79 -3.62 13.81
CA ARG A 56 -3.54 -2.77 14.98
C ARG A 56 -3.93 -1.33 14.70
N TRP A 57 -4.60 -0.73 15.67
CA TRP A 57 -4.93 0.70 15.74
C TRP A 57 -4.17 1.32 16.92
N LEU A 58 -3.99 2.64 16.91
CA LEU A 58 -3.46 3.35 18.07
C LEU A 58 -4.55 3.43 19.15
N SER A 59 -4.17 3.31 20.42
CA SER A 59 -5.06 3.71 21.52
C SER A 59 -5.09 5.24 21.67
N PRO A 60 -6.09 5.82 22.33
CA PRO A 60 -6.14 7.26 22.58
C PRO A 60 -4.86 7.80 23.26
N GLU A 61 -4.29 7.03 24.18
CA GLU A 61 -3.04 7.39 24.87
C GLU A 61 -1.82 7.30 23.93
N GLU A 62 -1.83 6.37 22.97
CA GLU A 62 -0.79 6.27 21.95
C GLU A 62 -0.85 7.41 20.95
N GLU A 63 -2.05 7.84 20.55
CA GLU A 63 -2.26 9.00 19.68
C GLU A 63 -1.75 10.28 20.35
N GLU A 64 -2.10 10.50 21.62
CA GLU A 64 -1.63 11.65 22.36
C GLU A 64 -0.09 11.66 22.48
N ARG A 65 0.52 10.51 22.84
CA ARG A 65 1.99 10.39 22.90
C ARG A 65 2.65 10.65 21.55
N LEU A 66 2.04 10.18 20.45
CA LEU A 66 2.55 10.42 19.09
C LEU A 66 2.54 11.91 18.75
N ILE A 67 1.44 12.62 19.02
CA ILE A 67 1.31 14.04 18.73
C ILE A 67 2.24 14.87 19.62
N GLN A 68 2.34 14.55 20.92
CA GLN A 68 3.19 15.29 21.85
C GLN A 68 4.69 15.15 21.54
N SER A 69 5.13 13.98 21.09
CA SER A 69 6.52 13.71 20.69
C SER A 69 6.89 14.24 19.30
N SER A 70 5.92 14.74 18.53
CA SER A 70 6.13 15.21 17.16
C SER A 70 6.57 16.67 17.08
N LEU A 71 7.30 17.00 16.01
CA LEU A 71 7.68 18.38 15.71
C LEU A 71 6.43 19.26 15.52
N PRO A 72 6.45 20.55 15.91
CA PRO A 72 5.27 21.42 15.88
C PRO A 72 4.52 21.43 14.53
N TRP A 73 5.24 21.48 13.41
CA TRP A 73 4.64 21.50 12.07
C TRP A 73 4.01 20.16 11.65
N LEU A 74 4.43 19.05 12.26
CA LEU A 74 3.97 17.71 11.93
C LEU A 74 2.69 17.33 12.69
N LYS A 75 2.42 17.98 13.83
CA LYS A 75 1.25 17.70 14.68
C LYS A 75 -0.06 17.80 13.91
N GLU A 76 -0.25 18.89 13.17
CA GLU A 76 -1.45 19.13 12.36
C GLU A 76 -1.61 18.08 11.25
N ILE A 77 -0.50 17.65 10.65
CA ILE A 77 -0.51 16.62 9.60
C ILE A 77 -0.90 15.26 10.17
N ILE A 78 -0.37 14.90 11.36
CA ILE A 78 -0.71 13.65 12.05
C ILE A 78 -2.19 13.68 12.47
N ALA A 79 -2.65 14.77 13.09
CA ALA A 79 -4.05 14.92 13.47
C ALA A 79 -4.98 14.79 12.25
N PHE A 80 -4.63 15.43 11.13
CA PHE A 80 -5.37 15.29 9.88
C PHE A 80 -5.39 13.83 9.37
N ALA A 81 -4.26 13.13 9.42
CA ALA A 81 -4.14 11.74 8.99
C ALA A 81 -5.00 10.79 9.85
N LEU A 82 -4.99 10.97 11.17
CA LEU A 82 -5.77 10.18 12.13
C LEU A 82 -7.28 10.35 11.91
N ASN A 83 -7.75 11.60 11.75
CA ASN A 83 -9.19 11.88 11.56
C ASN A 83 -9.71 11.47 10.18
N THR A 84 -8.91 11.62 9.11
CA THR A 84 -9.40 11.38 7.74
C THR A 84 -9.07 9.99 7.19
N GLY A 85 -8.13 9.27 7.82
CA GLY A 85 -7.57 8.02 7.30
C GLY A 85 -6.89 8.17 5.94
N ALA A 86 -6.41 9.39 5.62
CA ALA A 86 -5.73 9.68 4.37
C ALA A 86 -4.32 9.08 4.35
N ARG A 87 -3.89 8.59 3.18
CA ARG A 87 -2.52 8.10 3.01
C ARG A 87 -1.55 9.26 2.98
N GLN A 88 -0.32 9.05 3.45
CA GLN A 88 0.73 10.06 3.41
C GLN A 88 0.87 10.72 2.03
N GLY A 89 0.90 9.93 0.95
CA GLY A 89 0.98 10.48 -0.40
C GLY A 89 -0.24 11.31 -0.83
N GLU A 90 -1.44 10.98 -0.32
CA GLU A 90 -2.67 11.74 -0.57
C GLU A 90 -2.62 13.09 0.16
N ILE A 91 -2.12 13.12 1.40
CA ILE A 91 -1.93 14.35 2.18
C ILE A 91 -0.88 15.25 1.52
N LEU A 92 0.29 14.70 1.18
CA LEU A 92 1.41 15.48 0.63
C LEU A 92 1.15 16.01 -0.79
N SER A 93 0.20 15.43 -1.53
CA SER A 93 -0.16 15.90 -2.88
C SER A 93 -1.44 16.72 -2.92
N LEU A 94 -2.06 16.98 -1.77
CA LEU A 94 -3.32 17.68 -1.63
C LEU A 94 -3.20 19.14 -2.11
N LYS A 95 -4.20 19.59 -2.87
CA LYS A 95 -4.30 20.96 -3.37
C LYS A 95 -5.43 21.72 -2.70
N TRP A 96 -5.31 23.04 -2.63
CA TRP A 96 -6.37 23.91 -2.09
C TRP A 96 -7.72 23.75 -2.82
N SER A 97 -7.71 23.47 -4.13
CA SER A 97 -8.93 23.19 -4.90
C SER A 97 -9.67 21.92 -4.48
N GLU A 98 -9.00 21.03 -3.74
CA GLU A 98 -9.54 19.76 -3.24
C GLU A 98 -10.12 19.88 -1.82
N ILE A 99 -10.00 21.06 -1.20
CA ILE A 99 -10.44 21.35 0.15
C ILE A 99 -11.66 22.26 0.08
N SER A 100 -12.74 21.85 0.74
CA SER A 100 -13.97 22.63 0.83
C SER A 100 -14.25 22.98 2.28
N LEU A 101 -13.67 24.09 2.76
CA LEU A 101 -13.84 24.54 4.15
C LEU A 101 -15.31 24.80 4.51
N GLN A 102 -16.12 25.31 3.57
CA GLN A 102 -17.57 25.52 3.76
C GLN A 102 -18.33 24.23 4.06
N ARG A 103 -17.85 23.09 3.53
CA ARG A 103 -18.47 21.78 3.69
C ARG A 103 -17.73 20.92 4.72
N GLY A 104 -16.59 21.38 5.24
CA GLY A 104 -15.69 20.58 6.07
C GLY A 104 -15.21 19.30 5.38
N THR A 105 -15.02 19.31 4.05
CA THR A 105 -14.64 18.09 3.31
C THR A 105 -13.32 18.24 2.57
N VAL A 106 -12.62 17.12 2.44
CA VAL A 106 -11.45 16.97 1.57
C VAL A 106 -11.71 15.91 0.52
N THR A 107 -11.26 16.17 -0.71
CA THR A 107 -11.47 15.29 -1.85
C THR A 107 -10.14 14.88 -2.46
N PHE A 108 -9.73 13.63 -2.27
CA PHE A 108 -8.50 13.11 -2.86
C PHE A 108 -8.76 12.68 -4.32
N LEU A 109 -8.27 13.46 -5.30
CA LEU A 109 -8.45 13.16 -6.72
C LEU A 109 -7.38 12.20 -7.25
N LYS A 110 -6.15 12.31 -6.74
CA LYS A 110 -5.04 11.41 -7.08
C LYS A 110 -4.93 10.27 -6.07
N THR A 111 -5.73 9.22 -6.26
CA THR A 111 -5.58 7.99 -5.49
C THR A 111 -4.84 6.92 -6.30
N LYS A 112 -4.16 6.00 -5.60
CA LYS A 112 -3.42 4.88 -6.21
C LYS A 112 -4.28 4.03 -7.16
N ASN A 113 -5.61 4.05 -6.99
CA ASN A 113 -6.57 3.28 -7.79
C ASN A 113 -7.37 4.16 -8.77
N LYS A 114 -7.02 5.43 -8.98
CA LYS A 114 -7.74 6.41 -9.82
C LYS A 114 -9.21 6.67 -9.45
N GLU A 115 -9.66 6.20 -8.29
CA GLU A 115 -11.01 6.46 -7.78
C GLU A 115 -11.01 7.69 -6.86
N LYS A 116 -11.93 8.62 -7.12
CA LYS A 116 -12.13 9.81 -6.28
C LYS A 116 -12.64 9.38 -4.91
N ARG A 117 -12.00 9.87 -3.84
CA ARG A 117 -12.44 9.63 -2.46
C ARG A 117 -12.64 10.94 -1.71
N THR A 118 -13.85 11.14 -1.20
CA THR A 118 -14.19 12.27 -0.34
C THR A 118 -14.21 11.80 1.11
N ARG A 119 -13.54 12.54 1.99
CA ARG A 119 -13.55 12.32 3.44
C ARG A 119 -14.02 13.59 4.13
N SER A 120 -14.72 13.41 5.24
CA SER A 120 -14.95 14.45 6.23
C SER A 120 -14.11 14.09 7.46
N PRO A 121 -13.43 15.05 8.10
CA PRO A 121 -12.90 14.89 9.45
C PRO A 121 -14.01 14.56 10.45
#